data_AF-A0A8H5GE92-F1
#
_entry.id   AF-A0A8H5GE92-F1
#
_cell.length_a   1.000
_cell.length_b   1.000
_cell.length_c   1.000
_cell.angle_alpha   90.00
_cell.angle_beta   90.00
_cell.angle_gamma   90.00
#
_symmetry.space_group_name_H-M   'P 1'
#
loop_
_entity.id
_entity.type
_entity.pdbx_description
1 polymer ?
#
loop_
_entity_poly.entity_id
_entity_poly.type
_entity_poly.pdbx_seq_one_letter_code
_entity_poly.pdbx_strand_id
1 'polypeptide(L)'
;MLSLFPPPGPSLPPFSTLLVKGTFHRSAPLHLAIGHVNESPENEVLILSPSRERLEQKLASGLDEWLFCTGTTSKARTVMSRITILYPPSPVHFSLLVATLDGNQSNPELMDLWAELPVMPTENLSMIILDDISSYFAATDQAEASFISLINRVMQSANRISRTSDRTNPISIACFEPSLFGPQLTEESFHQRSSHMEISVLINSQYFQSPIPTFPLLRVMKPYIFLARELGPKRQFEQHQHGDL
;
A
#
# COMPACT_ATOMS: atom_id res chain seq x y z
N MET A 1 -11.21 13.22 4.01
CA MET A 1 -10.33 13.07 5.20
C MET A 1 -9.83 11.64 5.24
N LEU A 2 -8.51 11.42 5.18
CA LEU A 2 -7.85 10.11 5.29
C LEU A 2 -8.14 9.43 6.63
N SER A 3 -8.24 8.10 6.69
CA SER A 3 -8.43 7.34 7.93
C SER A 3 -7.61 6.05 7.89
N LEU A 4 -7.04 5.64 9.02
CA LEU A 4 -6.43 4.31 9.21
C LEU A 4 -7.45 3.24 9.58
N PHE A 5 -8.65 3.67 9.96
CA PHE A 5 -9.67 2.83 10.55
C PHE A 5 -10.92 2.79 9.67
N PRO A 6 -11.67 1.68 9.66
CA PRO A 6 -12.98 1.63 9.05
C PRO A 6 -13.88 2.76 9.61
N PRO A 7 -14.76 3.36 8.80
CA PRO A 7 -15.74 4.32 9.28
C PRO A 7 -16.60 3.74 10.43
N PRO A 8 -16.95 4.52 11.46
CA PRO A 8 -16.69 5.94 11.68
C PRO A 8 -15.38 6.18 12.47
N GLY A 9 -14.23 5.79 11.91
CA GLY A 9 -12.92 6.06 12.48
C GLY A 9 -12.49 7.55 12.40
N PRO A 10 -11.53 7.97 13.25
CA PRO A 10 -10.97 9.30 13.21
C PRO A 10 -10.17 9.54 11.93
N SER A 11 -10.20 10.78 11.45
CA SER A 11 -9.37 11.20 10.33
C SER A 11 -7.94 11.50 10.73
N LEU A 12 -7.00 11.22 9.82
CA LEU A 12 -5.62 11.65 9.94
C LEU A 12 -5.46 13.10 9.47
N PRO A 13 -4.58 13.88 10.13
CA PRO A 13 -4.13 15.15 9.59
C PRO A 13 -3.29 14.94 8.31
N PRO A 14 -3.11 15.96 7.46
CA PRO A 14 -2.20 15.89 6.32
C PRO A 14 -0.77 15.50 6.74
N PHE A 15 -0.11 14.66 5.95
CA PHE A 15 1.26 14.21 6.21
C PHE A 15 2.07 14.08 4.92
N SER A 16 3.36 14.38 4.98
CA SER A 16 4.32 14.00 3.93
C SER A 16 4.89 12.61 4.20
N THR A 17 5.05 12.25 5.47
CA THR A 17 5.57 10.95 5.90
C THR A 17 4.85 10.48 7.15
N LEU A 18 4.34 9.26 7.10
CA LEU A 18 3.60 8.62 8.17
C LEU A 18 4.26 7.28 8.51
N LEU A 19 4.60 7.07 9.77
CA LEU A 19 5.07 5.79 10.27
C LEU A 19 4.09 5.27 11.32
N VAL A 20 3.49 4.13 11.03
CA VAL A 20 2.55 3.43 11.90
C VAL A 20 3.23 2.17 12.42
N LYS A 21 3.42 2.10 13.73
CA LYS A 21 4.04 0.95 14.40
C LYS A 21 3.08 0.22 15.32
N GLY A 22 3.33 -1.07 15.49
CA GLY A 22 2.63 -1.92 16.46
C GLY A 22 1.35 -2.54 15.91
N THR A 23 0.38 -2.79 16.79
CA THR A 23 -0.88 -3.43 16.42
C THR A 23 -1.82 -2.43 15.76
N PHE A 24 -2.08 -2.60 14.46
CA PHE A 24 -3.08 -1.84 13.70
C PHE A 24 -4.02 -2.80 12.96
N HIS A 25 -5.15 -2.28 12.48
CA HIS A 25 -6.10 -3.09 11.72
C HIS A 25 -5.43 -3.63 10.45
N ARG A 26 -5.63 -4.91 10.13
CA ARG A 26 -4.93 -5.61 9.04
C ARG A 26 -5.15 -4.98 7.66
N SER A 27 -6.30 -4.32 7.46
CA SER A 27 -6.63 -3.57 6.24
C SER A 27 -6.30 -2.07 6.30
N ALA A 28 -5.68 -1.56 7.39
CA ALA A 28 -5.37 -0.13 7.55
C ALA A 28 -4.56 0.48 6.38
N PRO A 29 -3.53 -0.21 5.81
CA PRO A 29 -2.85 0.28 4.61
C PRO A 29 -3.80 0.51 3.43
N LEU A 30 -4.78 -0.39 3.26
CA LEU A 30 -5.75 -0.30 2.17
C LEU A 30 -6.81 0.76 2.43
N HIS A 31 -7.27 0.94 3.67
CA HIS A 31 -8.13 2.06 4.06
C HIS A 31 -7.48 3.40 3.80
N LEU A 32 -6.19 3.53 4.14
CA LEU A 32 -5.44 4.75 3.85
C LEU A 32 -5.38 5.03 2.35
N ALA A 33 -5.06 4.01 1.55
CA ALA A 33 -5.02 4.13 0.09
C ALA A 33 -6.39 4.54 -0.49
N ILE A 34 -7.47 3.88 -0.06
CA ILE A 34 -8.83 4.17 -0.54
C ILE A 34 -9.26 5.57 -0.09
N GLY A 35 -9.00 5.95 1.16
CA GLY A 35 -9.26 7.29 1.66
C GLY A 35 -8.60 8.36 0.79
N HIS A 36 -7.34 8.13 0.41
CA HIS A 36 -6.54 9.06 -0.39
C HIS A 36 -7.08 9.24 -1.81
N VAL A 37 -7.45 8.14 -2.46
CA VAL A 37 -8.06 8.20 -3.79
C VAL A 37 -9.49 8.78 -3.73
N ASN A 38 -10.23 8.56 -2.65
CA ASN A 38 -11.58 9.13 -2.49
C ASN A 38 -11.57 10.65 -2.29
N GLU A 39 -10.55 11.19 -1.62
CA GLU A 39 -10.38 12.64 -1.45
C GLU A 39 -10.08 13.33 -2.78
N SER A 40 -9.23 12.70 -3.58
CA SER A 40 -8.73 13.23 -4.85
C SER A 40 -8.77 12.10 -5.89
N PRO A 41 -9.87 11.97 -6.64
CA PRO A 41 -10.05 10.87 -7.60
C PRO A 41 -9.02 10.81 -8.71
N GLU A 42 -8.22 11.85 -8.93
CA GLU A 42 -7.08 11.89 -9.84
C GLU A 42 -5.86 11.12 -9.31
N ASN A 43 -5.73 11.01 -7.98
CA ASN A 43 -4.58 10.44 -7.33
C ASN A 43 -4.44 8.94 -7.57
N GLU A 44 -3.20 8.48 -7.67
CA GLU A 44 -2.83 7.08 -7.64
C GLU A 44 -1.97 6.76 -6.41
N VAL A 45 -2.13 5.53 -5.93
CA VAL A 45 -1.42 5.01 -4.77
C VAL A 45 -0.66 3.76 -5.17
N LEU A 46 0.60 3.67 -4.76
CA LEU A 46 1.42 2.47 -4.88
C LEU A 46 1.59 1.83 -3.52
N ILE A 47 1.20 0.57 -3.38
CA ILE A 47 1.45 -0.25 -2.20
C ILE A 47 2.57 -1.23 -2.53
N LEU A 48 3.62 -1.24 -1.72
CA LEU A 48 4.72 -2.20 -1.79
C LEU A 48 4.61 -3.16 -0.61
N SER A 49 4.47 -4.45 -0.89
CA SER A 49 4.36 -5.50 0.12
C SER A 49 5.27 -6.69 -0.23
N PRO A 50 5.97 -7.33 0.72
CA PRO A 50 6.95 -8.39 0.42
C PRO A 50 6.37 -9.65 -0.21
N SER A 51 5.10 -9.97 0.05
CA SER A 51 4.46 -11.19 -0.44
C SER A 51 2.96 -10.98 -0.65
N ARG A 52 2.49 -11.36 -1.83
CA ARG A 52 1.07 -11.38 -2.16
C ARG A 52 0.29 -12.29 -1.22
N GLU A 53 0.77 -13.51 -1.01
CA GLU A 53 0.12 -14.48 -0.14
C GLU A 53 -0.03 -13.95 1.29
N ARG A 54 1.04 -13.32 1.83
CA ARG A 54 1.00 -12.72 3.17
C ARG A 54 0.01 -11.57 3.26
N LEU A 55 -0.06 -10.72 2.24
CA LEU A 55 -1.03 -9.63 2.18
C LEU A 55 -2.47 -10.16 2.09
N GLU A 56 -2.72 -11.15 1.23
CA GLU A 56 -4.04 -11.77 1.06
C GLU A 56 -4.49 -12.47 2.35
N GLN A 57 -3.62 -13.25 2.98
CA GLN A 57 -3.89 -13.88 4.29
C GLN A 57 -4.17 -12.84 5.36
N LYS A 58 -3.38 -11.76 5.41
CA LYS A 58 -3.59 -10.64 6.34
C LYS A 58 -4.97 -9.99 6.14
N LEU A 59 -5.36 -9.71 4.91
CA LEU A 59 -6.65 -9.10 4.59
C LEU A 59 -7.82 -10.08 4.84
N ALA A 60 -7.68 -11.35 4.48
CA ALA A 60 -8.72 -12.36 4.67
C ALA A 60 -9.00 -12.63 6.16
N SER A 61 -7.94 -12.65 6.97
CA SER A 61 -8.03 -12.91 8.40
C SER A 61 -8.46 -11.68 9.21
N GLY A 62 -8.29 -10.47 8.68
CA GLY A 62 -8.84 -9.24 9.23
C GLY A 62 -10.19 -8.93 8.61
N LEU A 63 -11.18 -9.80 8.84
CA LEU A 63 -12.55 -9.73 8.30
C LEU A 63 -13.10 -8.31 8.38
N ASP A 64 -12.90 -7.57 7.30
CA ASP A 64 -13.32 -6.19 7.21
C ASP A 64 -14.65 -6.14 6.48
N GLU A 65 -15.72 -6.07 7.28
CA GLU A 65 -17.08 -5.98 6.77
C GLU A 65 -17.26 -4.79 5.81
N TRP A 66 -16.51 -3.70 6.02
CA TRP A 66 -16.57 -2.56 5.12
C TRP A 66 -16.01 -2.88 3.74
N LEU A 67 -14.85 -3.55 3.65
CA LEU A 67 -14.30 -3.97 2.35
C LEU A 67 -15.21 -4.98 1.66
N PHE A 68 -15.82 -5.89 2.43
CA PHE A 68 -16.75 -6.88 1.89
C PHE A 68 -18.01 -6.23 1.30
N CYS A 69 -18.61 -5.29 2.03
CA CYS A 69 -19.83 -4.59 1.61
C CYS A 69 -19.59 -3.61 0.47
N THR A 70 -18.45 -2.90 0.47
CA THR A 70 -18.19 -1.83 -0.50
C THR A 70 -17.46 -2.30 -1.75
N GLY A 71 -16.66 -3.37 -1.67
CA GLY A 71 -15.77 -3.83 -2.74
C GLY A 71 -16.47 -4.25 -4.04
N THR A 72 -17.78 -4.56 -3.98
CA THR A 72 -18.56 -4.96 -5.16
C THR A 72 -19.14 -3.77 -5.95
N THR A 73 -19.12 -2.57 -5.38
CA THR A 73 -19.71 -1.39 -6.00
C THR A 73 -18.85 -0.87 -7.17
N SER A 74 -19.49 -0.22 -8.16
CA SER A 74 -18.77 0.42 -9.27
C SER A 74 -17.81 1.50 -8.77
N LYS A 75 -18.23 2.26 -7.75
CA LYS A 75 -17.40 3.28 -7.09
C LYS A 75 -16.12 2.67 -6.50
N ALA A 76 -16.25 1.59 -5.73
CA ALA A 76 -15.07 0.91 -5.18
C ALA A 76 -14.16 0.38 -6.28
N ARG A 77 -14.69 -0.17 -7.38
CA ARG A 77 -13.86 -0.61 -8.52
C ARG A 77 -13.07 0.53 -9.14
N THR A 78 -13.69 1.71 -9.32
CA THR A 78 -13.00 2.90 -9.83
C THR A 78 -11.88 3.34 -8.90
N VAL A 79 -12.13 3.38 -7.59
CA VAL A 79 -11.12 3.71 -6.57
C VAL A 79 -9.98 2.69 -6.58
N MET A 80 -10.31 1.40 -6.52
CA MET A 80 -9.32 0.32 -6.50
C MET A 80 -8.49 0.23 -7.78
N SER A 81 -9.02 0.66 -8.93
CA SER A 81 -8.24 0.72 -10.18
C SER A 81 -7.08 1.73 -10.16
N ARG A 82 -7.05 2.63 -9.18
CA ARG A 82 -5.99 3.63 -8.96
C ARG A 82 -5.01 3.23 -7.86
N ILE A 83 -5.22 2.07 -7.26
CA ILE A 83 -4.34 1.50 -6.24
C ILE A 83 -3.58 0.36 -6.91
N THR A 84 -2.28 0.56 -7.10
CA THR A 84 -1.37 -0.45 -7.62
C THR A 84 -0.68 -1.14 -6.46
N ILE A 85 -0.65 -2.48 -6.46
CA ILE A 85 0.08 -3.25 -5.44
C ILE A 85 1.17 -4.05 -6.13
N LEU A 86 2.42 -3.84 -5.73
CA LEU A 86 3.59 -4.58 -6.22
C LEU A 86 4.20 -5.42 -5.10
N TYR A 87 4.72 -6.58 -5.48
CA TYR A 87 5.21 -7.60 -4.55
C TYR A 87 6.69 -7.92 -4.74
N PRO A 88 7.62 -6.99 -4.46
CA PRO A 88 9.05 -7.30 -4.57
C PRO A 88 9.42 -8.45 -3.60
N PRO A 89 9.95 -9.59 -4.08
CA PRO A 89 10.16 -10.75 -3.21
C PRO A 89 11.40 -10.66 -2.32
N SER A 90 12.30 -9.70 -2.56
CA SER A 90 13.49 -9.48 -1.73
C SER A 90 13.89 -8.00 -1.67
N PRO A 91 14.77 -7.59 -0.72
CA PRO A 91 15.30 -6.23 -0.64
C PRO A 91 15.95 -5.71 -1.92
N VAL A 92 16.56 -6.62 -2.70
CA VAL A 92 17.20 -6.28 -3.96
C VAL A 92 16.15 -5.92 -5.01
N HIS A 93 15.09 -6.72 -5.13
CA HIS A 93 13.97 -6.41 -6.02
C HIS A 93 13.25 -5.12 -5.61
N PHE A 94 13.08 -4.91 -4.30
CA PHE A 94 12.51 -3.66 -3.79
C PHE A 94 13.38 -2.47 -4.15
N SER A 95 14.71 -2.57 -3.94
CA SER A 95 15.65 -1.50 -4.28
C SER A 95 15.66 -1.19 -5.77
N LEU A 96 15.60 -2.23 -6.62
CA LEU A 96 15.48 -2.08 -8.07
C LEU A 96 14.18 -1.36 -8.43
N LEU A 97 13.06 -1.80 -7.85
CA LEU A 97 11.75 -1.18 -8.07
C LEU A 97 11.76 0.31 -7.69
N VAL A 98 12.31 0.67 -6.52
CA VAL A 98 12.44 2.08 -6.11
C VAL A 98 13.33 2.86 -7.07
N ALA A 99 14.44 2.29 -7.53
CA ALA A 99 15.28 2.93 -8.55
C ALA A 99 14.54 3.12 -9.89
N THR A 100 13.61 2.22 -10.21
CA THR A 100 12.71 2.35 -11.36
C THR A 100 11.51 3.27 -11.11
N LEU A 101 11.32 3.84 -9.92
CA LEU A 101 10.32 4.90 -9.76
C LEU A 101 10.89 6.26 -10.14
N ASP A 102 12.22 6.41 -10.03
CA ASP A 102 12.93 7.69 -10.20
C ASP A 102 12.89 8.29 -11.61
N GLY A 103 12.30 7.61 -12.59
CA GLY A 103 12.14 8.20 -13.93
C GLY A 103 13.45 8.49 -14.61
N ASN A 104 14.55 7.85 -14.21
CA ASN A 104 15.84 8.08 -14.82
C ASN A 104 15.86 7.41 -16.21
N GLN A 105 15.15 8.03 -17.16
CA GLN A 105 15.03 7.63 -18.57
C GLN A 105 16.37 7.66 -19.31
N SER A 106 17.45 8.06 -18.63
CA SER A 106 18.80 8.02 -19.16
C SER A 106 19.38 6.60 -19.27
N ASN A 107 18.76 5.59 -18.65
CA ASN A 107 19.20 4.21 -18.80
C ASN A 107 18.23 3.43 -19.72
N PRO A 108 18.59 3.21 -21.01
CA PRO A 108 17.74 2.52 -21.97
C PRO A 108 17.41 1.07 -21.56
N GLU A 109 18.32 0.39 -20.86
CA GLU A 109 18.09 -0.99 -20.39
C GLU A 109 17.00 -1.05 -19.32
N LEU A 110 16.87 0.00 -18.50
CA LEU A 110 15.78 0.10 -17.53
C LEU A 110 14.47 0.46 -18.22
N MET A 111 14.49 1.22 -19.32
CA MET A 111 13.27 1.58 -20.06
C MET A 111 12.60 0.38 -20.71
N ASP A 112 13.38 -0.57 -21.23
CA ASP A 112 12.83 -1.83 -21.75
C ASP A 112 12.17 -2.65 -20.63
N LEU A 113 12.81 -2.70 -19.46
CA LEU A 113 12.24 -3.34 -18.27
C LEU A 113 10.97 -2.62 -17.78
N TRP A 114 10.92 -1.29 -17.89
CA TRP A 114 9.74 -0.48 -17.56
C TRP A 114 8.57 -0.74 -18.50
N ALA A 115 8.84 -0.90 -19.80
CA ALA A 115 7.82 -1.18 -20.80
C ALA A 115 7.16 -2.55 -20.60
N GLU A 116 7.90 -3.50 -20.02
CA GLU A 116 7.39 -4.82 -19.68
C GLU A 116 6.62 -4.86 -18.36
N LEU A 117 6.75 -3.86 -17.48
CA LEU A 117 6.03 -3.81 -16.20
C LEU A 117 4.59 -3.36 -16.44
N PRO A 118 3.60 -4.26 -16.28
CA PRO A 118 2.25 -4.07 -16.80
C PRO A 118 1.46 -2.95 -16.11
N VAL A 119 1.89 -2.49 -14.92
CA VAL A 119 1.18 -1.49 -14.12
C VAL A 119 2.20 -0.72 -13.28
N MET A 120 2.87 0.25 -13.90
CA MET A 120 3.54 1.29 -13.12
C MET A 120 2.58 2.45 -12.86
N PRO A 121 2.61 3.06 -11.66
CA PRO A 121 1.84 4.27 -11.40
C PRO A 121 2.17 5.36 -12.41
N THR A 122 1.16 6.09 -12.83
CA THR A 122 1.28 7.16 -13.82
C THR A 122 1.88 8.43 -13.21
N GLU A 123 1.90 9.50 -13.99
CA GLU A 123 2.17 10.87 -13.53
C GLU A 123 1.27 11.33 -12.37
N ASN A 124 0.23 10.57 -11.99
CA ASN A 124 -0.63 10.88 -10.84
C ASN A 124 -0.30 10.13 -9.53
N LEU A 125 0.81 9.37 -9.48
CA LEU A 125 1.28 8.80 -8.21
C LEU A 125 1.47 9.89 -7.15
N SER A 126 0.71 9.78 -6.06
CA SER A 126 0.67 10.79 -5.00
C SER A 126 0.93 10.19 -3.62
N MET A 127 0.90 8.86 -3.50
CA MET A 127 1.24 8.18 -2.26
C MET A 127 1.93 6.85 -2.51
N ILE A 128 2.98 6.58 -1.72
CA ILE A 128 3.62 5.26 -1.62
C ILE A 128 3.36 4.71 -0.22
N ILE A 129 2.80 3.51 -0.15
CA ILE A 129 2.55 2.79 1.09
C ILE A 129 3.49 1.59 1.16
N LEU A 130 4.25 1.52 2.25
CA LEU A 130 5.18 0.47 2.58
C LEU A 130 4.52 -0.43 3.62
N ASP A 131 4.31 -1.70 3.27
CA ASP A 131 3.57 -2.64 4.08
C ASP A 131 4.48 -3.78 4.55
N ASP A 132 4.82 -3.79 5.85
CA ASP A 132 5.55 -4.88 6.51
C ASP A 132 6.94 -5.14 5.90
N ILE A 133 7.66 -4.07 5.54
CA ILE A 133 8.95 -4.15 4.84
C ILE A 133 10.05 -4.69 5.76
N SER A 134 9.92 -4.51 7.07
CA SER A 134 10.84 -5.12 8.05
C SER A 134 10.90 -6.64 7.96
N SER A 135 9.87 -7.30 7.43
CA SER A 135 9.86 -8.76 7.27
C SER A 135 10.97 -9.29 6.34
N TYR A 136 11.51 -8.48 5.42
CA TYR A 136 12.68 -8.88 4.64
C TYR A 136 13.93 -9.12 5.50
N PHE A 137 14.01 -8.46 6.65
CA PHE A 137 15.21 -8.40 7.47
C PHE A 137 15.07 -9.21 8.76
N ALA A 138 13.97 -9.94 8.94
CA ALA A 138 13.68 -10.69 10.17
C ALA A 138 14.78 -11.71 10.55
N ALA A 139 15.54 -12.21 9.56
CA ALA A 139 16.61 -13.19 9.76
C ALA A 139 18.02 -12.58 9.79
N THR A 140 18.17 -11.24 9.82
CA THR A 140 19.47 -10.56 9.67
C THR A 140 19.85 -9.78 10.93
N ASP A 141 21.08 -9.94 11.41
CA ASP A 141 21.60 -9.23 12.60
C ASP A 141 21.67 -7.69 12.44
N GLN A 142 21.68 -7.22 11.20
CA GLN A 142 21.70 -5.79 10.82
C GLN A 142 20.34 -5.31 10.27
N ALA A 143 19.24 -5.85 10.80
CA ALA A 143 17.90 -5.56 10.32
C ALA A 143 17.56 -4.06 10.36
N GLU A 144 17.93 -3.37 11.45
CA GLU A 144 17.70 -1.93 11.63
C GLU A 144 18.35 -1.08 10.54
N ALA A 145 19.66 -1.23 10.37
CA ALA A 145 20.42 -0.46 9.39
C ALA A 145 19.93 -0.72 7.96
N SER A 146 19.63 -1.99 7.63
CA SER A 146 19.16 -2.38 6.31
C SER A 146 17.77 -1.83 6.01
N PHE A 147 16.86 -1.92 6.99
CA PHE A 147 15.53 -1.32 6.91
C PHE A 147 15.60 0.20 6.70
N ILE A 148 16.34 0.92 7.55
CA ILE A 148 16.47 2.38 7.45
C ILE A 148 17.10 2.79 6.11
N SER A 149 18.11 2.06 5.63
CA SER A 149 18.71 2.29 4.31
C SER A 149 17.68 2.17 3.18
N LEU A 150 16.81 1.16 3.25
CA LEU A 150 15.74 0.95 2.28
C LEU A 150 14.69 2.08 2.32
N ILE A 151 14.24 2.47 3.51
CA ILE A 151 13.30 3.59 3.69
C ILE A 151 13.90 4.90 3.15
N ASN A 152 15.17 5.16 3.44
CA ASN A 152 15.86 6.35 2.92
C ASN A 152 15.90 6.37 1.39
N ARG A 153 16.09 5.22 0.72
CA ARG A 153 16.00 5.15 -0.74
C ARG A 153 14.60 5.49 -1.26
N VAL A 154 13.55 4.98 -0.63
CA VAL A 154 12.16 5.31 -1.00
C VAL A 154 11.92 6.81 -0.85
N MET A 155 12.33 7.40 0.27
CA MET A 155 12.18 8.83 0.51
C MET A 155 12.95 9.68 -0.50
N GLN A 156 14.20 9.31 -0.79
CA GLN A 156 15.00 10.01 -1.80
C GLN A 156 14.35 9.91 -3.17
N SER A 157 13.83 8.75 -3.53
CA SER A 157 13.17 8.57 -4.81
C SER A 157 11.86 9.36 -4.90
N ALA A 158 10.99 9.26 -3.89
CA ALA A 158 9.76 10.04 -3.83
C ALA A 158 10.01 11.55 -3.94
N ASN A 159 11.06 12.05 -3.28
CA ASN A 159 11.46 13.45 -3.38
C ASN A 159 11.96 13.83 -4.77
N ARG A 160 12.67 12.93 -5.47
CA ARG A 160 13.13 13.19 -6.84
C ARG A 160 11.96 13.22 -7.81
N ILE A 161 11.06 12.23 -7.74
CA ILE A 161 9.86 12.18 -8.59
C ILE A 161 8.97 13.42 -8.35
N SER A 162 8.84 13.84 -7.09
CA SER A 162 8.08 15.06 -6.75
C SER A 162 8.69 16.34 -7.34
N ARG A 163 9.98 16.33 -7.74
CA ARG A 163 10.67 17.47 -8.35
C ARG A 163 10.75 17.41 -9.87
N THR A 164 10.76 16.20 -10.46
CA THR A 164 10.93 16.01 -11.90
C THR A 164 9.61 16.12 -12.65
N SER A 165 8.50 15.75 -12.01
CA SER A 165 7.17 15.96 -12.57
C SER A 165 6.70 17.38 -12.22
N ASP A 166 6.01 18.06 -13.15
CA ASP A 166 5.27 19.31 -12.94
C ASP A 166 4.05 19.10 -12.00
N ARG A 167 4.25 18.29 -10.96
CA ARG A 167 3.25 17.85 -10.01
C ARG A 167 2.91 18.99 -9.09
N THR A 168 1.62 19.23 -8.97
CA THR A 168 1.06 20.14 -7.96
C THR A 168 1.16 19.55 -6.55
N ASN A 169 1.28 18.22 -6.42
CA ASN A 169 1.25 17.51 -5.15
C ASN A 169 2.52 16.67 -4.93
N PRO A 170 3.23 16.84 -3.79
CA PRO A 170 4.34 15.97 -3.43
C PRO A 170 3.85 14.55 -3.13
N ILE A 171 4.70 13.56 -3.40
CA ILE A 171 4.41 12.17 -3.05
C ILE A 171 4.49 12.00 -1.53
N SER A 172 3.39 11.56 -0.93
CA SER A 172 3.34 11.20 0.49
C SER A 172 3.82 9.76 0.69
N ILE A 173 4.47 9.48 1.81
CA ILE A 173 4.92 8.13 2.15
C ILE A 173 4.23 7.67 3.43
N ALA A 174 3.64 6.49 3.42
CA ALA A 174 3.15 5.84 4.64
C ALA A 174 3.85 4.50 4.82
N CYS A 175 4.24 4.16 6.05
CA CYS A 175 4.96 2.95 6.38
C CYS A 175 4.26 2.25 7.55
N PHE A 176 3.86 1.00 7.35
CA PHE A 176 3.11 0.18 8.29
C PHE A 176 3.98 -0.99 8.73
N GLU A 177 4.44 -0.94 9.98
CA GLU A 177 5.44 -1.87 10.47
C GLU A 177 4.95 -2.54 11.76
N PRO A 178 4.34 -3.74 11.66
CA PRO A 178 3.76 -4.42 12.81
C PRO A 178 4.83 -4.93 13.78
N SER A 179 6.02 -5.25 13.26
CA SER A 179 7.07 -5.98 13.96
C SER A 179 8.34 -5.15 14.16
N LEU A 180 8.29 -3.84 13.95
CA LEU A 180 9.49 -3.00 14.02
C LEU A 180 10.07 -2.95 15.45
N PHE A 181 11.15 -3.71 15.67
CA PHE A 181 12.04 -3.66 16.84
C PHE A 181 11.34 -3.76 18.21
N GLY A 182 10.33 -4.64 18.32
CA GLY A 182 9.83 -5.12 19.61
C GLY A 182 10.70 -6.27 20.15
N PRO A 183 10.81 -6.48 21.47
CA PRO A 183 11.48 -7.66 22.01
C PRO A 183 10.80 -8.91 21.44
N GLN A 184 11.58 -9.93 21.09
CA GLN A 184 11.07 -11.28 20.80
C GLN A 184 10.31 -11.76 22.05
N LEU A 185 9.04 -11.42 22.18
CA LEU A 185 8.19 -11.93 23.23
C LEU A 185 7.84 -13.36 22.83
N THR A 186 8.64 -14.30 23.33
CA THR A 186 8.27 -15.71 23.48
C THR A 186 6.83 -15.78 23.99
N GLU A 187 6.01 -16.64 23.38
CA GLU A 187 4.55 -16.74 23.49
C GLU A 187 3.97 -16.81 24.93
N GLU A 188 4.80 -16.95 25.97
CA GLU A 188 4.37 -17.12 27.36
C GLU A 188 3.90 -15.84 28.07
N SER A 189 4.02 -14.65 27.47
CA SER A 189 3.64 -13.38 28.14
C SER A 189 2.38 -12.69 27.58
N PHE A 190 1.51 -13.45 26.89
CA PHE A 190 0.34 -12.92 26.17
C PHE A 190 -0.86 -12.51 27.04
N HIS A 191 -0.80 -12.68 28.36
CA HIS A 191 -1.79 -12.09 29.25
C HIS A 191 -1.21 -10.83 29.88
N GLN A 192 -1.78 -9.67 29.50
CA GLN A 192 -1.72 -8.41 30.24
C GLN A 192 -0.68 -7.36 29.79
N ARG A 193 -0.62 -7.01 28.49
CA ARG A 193 -0.16 -5.66 28.09
C ARG A 193 -1.10 -4.98 27.10
N SER A 194 -1.42 -3.73 27.44
CA SER A 194 -2.29 -2.81 26.72
C SER A 194 -1.78 -2.53 25.30
N SER A 195 -2.71 -2.57 24.34
CA SER A 195 -2.57 -2.30 22.92
C SER A 195 -2.23 -0.82 22.64
N HIS A 196 -0.95 -0.47 22.67
CA HIS A 196 -0.50 0.85 22.25
C HIS A 196 -0.11 0.83 20.77
N MET A 197 -0.93 1.45 19.93
CA MET A 197 -0.57 1.84 18.57
C MET A 197 0.20 3.16 18.64
N GLU A 198 1.39 3.21 18.04
CA GLU A 198 2.20 4.42 17.98
C GLU A 198 2.15 5.00 16.56
N ILE A 199 1.54 6.17 16.42
CA ILE A 199 1.48 6.91 15.16
C ILE A 199 2.51 8.04 15.25
N SER A 200 3.57 7.94 14.45
CA SER A 200 4.55 9.01 14.28
C SER A 200 4.28 9.74 12.97
N VAL A 201 3.87 11.01 13.05
CA VAL A 201 3.69 11.88 11.87
C VAL A 201 4.93 12.77 11.76
N LEU A 202 5.68 12.64 10.66
CA LEU A 202 6.80 13.54 10.36
C LEU A 202 6.33 14.56 9.32
N ILE A 203 6.22 15.82 9.72
CA ILE A 203 5.82 16.92 8.85
C ILE A 203 7.09 17.64 8.37
N ASN A 204 7.37 17.58 7.07
CA ASN A 204 8.44 18.36 6.46
C ASN A 204 7.82 19.59 5.77
N SER A 205 8.21 20.81 6.16
CA SER A 205 7.56 22.05 5.69
C SER A 205 8.55 22.96 4.98
N GLN A 206 8.57 23.03 3.65
CA GLN A 206 9.22 24.13 2.89
C GLN A 206 8.70 24.30 1.43
N TYR A 207 8.17 25.51 1.15
CA TYR A 207 8.05 26.30 -0.11
C TYR A 207 7.03 25.98 -1.24
N PHE A 208 6.72 27.02 -2.04
CA PHE A 208 5.41 27.43 -2.62
C PHE A 208 5.58 27.87 -4.11
N GLN A 209 4.50 27.79 -4.93
CA GLN A 209 4.08 28.61 -6.12
C GLN A 209 4.01 27.98 -7.56
N SER A 210 2.75 27.82 -8.03
CA SER A 210 2.00 27.72 -9.35
C SER A 210 2.65 27.96 -10.77
N PRO A 211 1.93 27.84 -11.95
CA PRO A 211 0.71 27.09 -12.43
C PRO A 211 0.71 26.40 -13.87
N ILE A 212 -0.09 25.32 -14.07
CA ILE A 212 -1.04 24.78 -15.15
C ILE A 212 -0.96 25.29 -16.64
N PRO A 213 -1.09 24.50 -17.78
CA PRO A 213 -2.25 23.62 -18.26
C PRO A 213 -1.97 22.32 -19.12
N THR A 214 -2.69 21.18 -19.03
CA THR A 214 -3.97 20.62 -19.63
C THR A 214 -3.95 19.91 -21.03
N PHE A 215 -4.56 18.69 -21.12
CA PHE A 215 -5.23 17.93 -22.24
C PHE A 215 -4.60 16.57 -22.78
N PRO A 216 -5.33 15.59 -23.42
CA PRO A 216 -5.79 14.33 -22.77
C PRO A 216 -5.68 12.98 -23.61
N LEU A 217 -6.21 11.86 -23.04
CA LEU A 217 -6.73 10.57 -23.65
C LEU A 217 -5.69 9.50 -24.13
N LEU A 218 -5.77 8.15 -23.96
CA LEU A 218 -6.82 7.10 -23.87
C LEU A 218 -6.24 5.70 -23.46
N ARG A 219 -7.08 4.83 -22.82
CA ARG A 219 -7.19 3.31 -22.86
C ARG A 219 -6.05 2.41 -22.28
N VAL A 220 -6.24 1.24 -21.61
CA VAL A 220 -7.38 0.38 -21.18
C VAL A 220 -6.90 -0.86 -20.34
N MET A 221 -7.78 -1.40 -19.44
CA MET A 221 -7.90 -2.79 -18.84
C MET A 221 -6.86 -3.33 -17.81
N LYS A 222 -7.17 -4.04 -16.70
CA LYS A 222 -8.37 -4.65 -16.04
C LYS A 222 -8.12 -4.69 -14.50
N PRO A 223 -9.09 -4.39 -13.60
CA PRO A 223 -8.84 -4.40 -12.16
C PRO A 223 -9.11 -5.75 -11.46
N TYR A 224 -8.44 -5.91 -10.32
CA TYR A 224 -8.46 -6.85 -9.18
C TYR A 224 -9.82 -7.48 -8.72
N ILE A 225 -10.74 -7.82 -9.62
CA ILE A 225 -12.07 -8.37 -9.27
C ILE A 225 -12.03 -9.83 -8.75
N PHE A 226 -10.89 -10.53 -8.84
CA PHE A 226 -10.84 -11.96 -8.48
C PHE A 226 -10.80 -12.23 -6.96
N LEU A 227 -10.23 -11.34 -6.16
CA LEU A 227 -10.03 -11.59 -4.72
C LEU A 227 -11.34 -11.58 -3.90
N ALA A 228 -12.28 -10.69 -4.20
CA ALA A 228 -13.58 -10.68 -3.51
C ALA A 228 -14.48 -11.87 -3.85
N ARG A 229 -14.20 -12.57 -4.98
CA ARG A 229 -15.02 -13.69 -5.45
C ARG A 229 -14.53 -15.04 -4.91
N GLU A 230 -13.24 -15.18 -4.61
CA GLU A 230 -12.67 -16.42 -4.04
C GLU A 230 -12.75 -16.50 -2.51
N LEU A 231 -12.88 -15.38 -1.81
CA LEU A 231 -12.99 -15.34 -0.34
C LEU A 231 -14.42 -15.58 0.18
N GLY A 232 -15.39 -15.84 -0.69
CA GLY A 232 -16.73 -16.26 -0.27
C GLY A 232 -16.73 -17.71 0.23
N PRO A 233 -17.52 -18.07 1.27
CA PRO A 233 -17.63 -19.46 1.68
C PRO A 233 -18.11 -20.29 0.49
N LYS A 234 -17.34 -21.32 0.11
CA LYS A 234 -17.80 -22.38 -0.78
C LYS A 234 -19.05 -22.98 -0.14
N ARG A 235 -20.23 -22.53 -0.58
CA ARG A 235 -21.48 -23.22 -0.26
C ARG A 235 -21.36 -24.61 -0.88
N GLN A 236 -21.02 -25.59 -0.06
CA GLN A 236 -21.24 -26.99 -0.38
C GLN A 236 -22.75 -27.14 -0.58
N PHE A 237 -23.18 -27.20 -1.83
CA PHE A 237 -24.50 -27.72 -2.15
C PHE A 237 -24.44 -29.21 -1.85
N GLU A 238 -24.90 -29.60 -0.66
CA GLU A 238 -25.28 -30.98 -0.38
C GLU A 238 -26.41 -31.35 -1.33
N GLN A 239 -26.09 -32.17 -2.34
CA GLN A 239 -27.09 -32.92 -3.08
C GLN A 239 -27.71 -33.95 -2.12
N HIS A 240 -28.87 -33.62 -1.55
CA HIS A 240 -29.78 -34.65 -1.07
C HIS A 240 -30.42 -35.33 -2.29
N GLN A 241 -29.80 -36.42 -2.74
CA GLN A 241 -30.54 -37.49 -3.40
C GLN A 241 -31.28 -38.26 -2.30
N HIS A 242 -32.61 -38.17 -2.30
CA HIS A 242 -33.46 -39.21 -1.72
C HIS A 242 -34.34 -39.72 -2.86
N GLY A 243 -33.97 -40.90 -3.35
CA GLY A 243 -34.82 -41.72 -4.20
C GLY A 243 -35.80 -42.52 -3.36
N ASP A 244 -36.89 -42.85 -4.04
CA ASP A 244 -37.76 -44.02 -3.90
C ASP A 244 -38.50 -44.26 -2.58
N LEU A 245 -39.82 -44.04 -2.63
CA LEU A 245 -40.84 -45.10 -2.65
C LEU A 245 -42.13 -44.59 -3.33
#